data_AF-A0A955DM53-F1
#
_entry.id   AF-A0A955DM53-F1
#
_cell.length_a   1.000
_cell.length_b   1.000
_cell.length_c   1.000
_cell.angle_alpha   90.00
_cell.angle_beta   90.00
_cell.angle_gamma   90.00
#
_symmetry.space_group_name_H-M   'P 1'
#
loop_
_entity.id
_entity.type
_entity.pdbx_description
1 polymer ?
#
loop_
_entity_poly.entity_id
_entity_poly.type
_entity_poly.pdbx_seq_one_letter_code
_entity_poly.pdbx_strand_id
1 'polypeptide(L)'
;MTTTIRSFPIALLIAAFLLPATLLTAPAAAQSDADLRQENARLREELRELRKEYEQQRLRITELEREAARLRSELAARPASTGSGATTTPGKPVEKLPEPPVSIDESVPDASPRALFAALAASYRETLGATEIGEPNSRERSAYMRQLERWRQQVRREFRQRITWHVRVLETVAAPGGEEYLLRMVAVDPVTGTELGAHFDAIVDSVIIKRLRAYERRGPISELVLTGVVVPN
;
A
#
# COMPACT_ATOMS: atom_id res chain seq x y z
N MET A 1 -46.39 -47.94 -2.55
CA MET A 1 -45.81 -49.18 -3.09
C MET A 1 -44.33 -49.17 -2.77
N THR A 2 -43.87 -50.29 -2.24
CA THR A 2 -42.67 -50.56 -1.44
C THR A 2 -41.38 -50.58 -2.26
N THR A 3 -40.38 -49.81 -1.85
CA THR A 3 -39.01 -49.92 -2.38
C THR A 3 -38.08 -50.43 -1.29
N THR A 4 -37.54 -51.61 -1.55
CA THR A 4 -36.83 -52.50 -0.62
C THR A 4 -35.36 -52.13 -0.48
N ILE A 5 -34.89 -51.98 0.76
CA ILE A 5 -33.49 -51.80 1.15
C ILE A 5 -32.79 -53.17 1.08
N ARG A 6 -31.72 -53.28 0.28
CA ARG A 6 -30.84 -54.46 0.25
C ARG A 6 -29.58 -54.19 1.08
N SER A 7 -29.58 -54.78 2.26
CA SER A 7 -28.43 -55.02 3.13
C SER A 7 -27.45 -56.01 2.50
N PHE A 8 -26.16 -55.66 2.46
CA PHE A 8 -25.05 -56.59 2.20
C PHE A 8 -24.26 -56.82 3.50
N PRO A 9 -24.20 -58.05 4.02
CA PRO A 9 -23.23 -58.46 5.02
C PRO A 9 -22.16 -59.35 4.38
N ILE A 10 -20.93 -58.86 4.24
CA ILE A 10 -19.77 -59.70 3.86
C ILE A 10 -18.61 -59.24 4.74
N ALA A 11 -18.46 -59.91 5.87
CA ALA A 11 -17.43 -60.94 6.11
C ALA A 11 -16.09 -60.33 6.55
N LEU A 12 -15.99 -60.21 7.87
CA LEU A 12 -14.83 -60.51 8.69
C LEU A 12 -13.80 -61.42 7.97
N LEU A 13 -12.58 -60.91 7.72
CA LEU A 13 -11.41 -61.77 7.55
C LEU A 13 -10.20 -61.13 8.25
N ILE A 14 -9.82 -61.80 9.33
CA ILE A 14 -8.67 -61.59 10.18
C ILE A 14 -7.41 -61.97 9.37
N ALA A 15 -6.45 -61.06 9.27
CA ALA A 15 -5.07 -61.41 8.99
C ALA A 15 -4.18 -60.60 9.94
N ALA A 16 -3.89 -61.23 11.09
CA ALA A 16 -2.84 -60.83 12.00
C ALA A 16 -1.49 -60.95 11.28
N PHE A 17 -0.90 -59.82 10.92
CA PHE A 17 0.52 -59.73 10.61
C PHE A 17 1.27 -59.31 11.89
N LEU A 18 1.64 -60.32 12.68
CA LEU A 18 2.72 -60.24 13.65
C LEU A 18 4.03 -60.23 12.86
N LEU A 19 4.73 -59.10 12.85
CA LEU A 19 6.15 -59.04 12.49
C LEU A 19 6.92 -58.13 13.47
N PRO A 20 8.21 -58.41 13.65
CA PRO A 20 8.94 -58.20 14.89
C PRO A 20 9.42 -56.76 15.03
N ALA A 21 9.47 -56.31 16.28
CA ALA A 21 10.17 -55.10 16.69
C ALA A 21 11.66 -55.23 16.36
N THR A 22 12.07 -54.71 15.19
CA THR A 22 13.45 -54.41 14.90
C THR A 22 13.77 -53.04 15.50
N LEU A 23 14.58 -53.06 16.56
CA LEU A 23 15.31 -51.92 17.06
C LEU A 23 16.24 -51.38 15.96
N LEU A 24 15.78 -50.39 15.19
CA LEU A 24 16.65 -49.44 14.49
C LEU A 24 16.50 -48.08 15.18
N THR A 25 17.32 -47.87 16.21
CA THR A 25 17.56 -46.53 16.75
C THR A 25 18.29 -45.73 15.68
N ALA A 26 17.56 -44.87 15.00
CA ALA A 26 18.04 -44.00 13.95
C ALA A 26 18.97 -42.90 14.51
N PRO A 27 20.16 -42.66 13.93
CA PRO A 27 20.96 -41.46 14.22
C PRO A 27 20.44 -40.19 13.49
N ALA A 28 19.35 -40.28 12.72
CA ALA A 28 18.86 -39.19 11.87
C ALA A 28 18.26 -37.99 12.65
N ALA A 29 17.79 -38.19 13.89
CA ALA A 29 17.22 -37.09 14.69
C ALA A 29 18.30 -36.12 15.23
N ALA A 30 19.52 -36.59 15.44
CA ALA A 30 20.60 -35.76 15.99
C ALA A 30 21.16 -34.74 14.98
N GLN A 31 21.11 -35.04 13.69
CA GLN A 31 21.51 -34.10 12.63
C GLN A 31 20.50 -32.96 12.50
N SER A 32 19.19 -33.26 12.53
CA SER A 32 18.12 -32.25 12.50
C SER A 32 18.18 -31.29 13.70
N ASP A 33 18.51 -31.79 14.89
CA ASP A 33 18.62 -30.95 16.10
C ASP A 33 19.82 -30.00 16.06
N ALA A 34 20.93 -30.41 15.45
CA ALA A 34 22.12 -29.57 15.28
C ALA A 34 21.84 -28.43 14.29
N ASP A 35 21.19 -28.74 13.16
CA ASP A 35 20.82 -27.77 12.14
C ASP A 35 19.84 -26.72 12.70
N LEU A 36 18.83 -27.15 13.47
CA LEU A 36 17.87 -26.25 14.13
C LEU A 36 18.52 -25.31 15.15
N ARG A 37 19.57 -25.77 15.86
CA ARG A 37 20.33 -24.92 16.79
C ARG A 37 21.19 -23.90 16.03
N GLN A 38 21.79 -24.31 14.92
CA GLN A 38 22.58 -23.42 14.07
C GLN A 38 21.69 -22.34 13.43
N GLU A 39 20.52 -22.71 12.93
CA GLU A 39 19.54 -21.76 12.39
C GLU A 39 19.01 -20.80 13.47
N ASN A 40 18.68 -21.30 14.67
CA ASN A 40 18.31 -20.44 15.79
C ASN A 40 19.43 -19.45 16.18
N ALA A 41 20.69 -19.90 16.16
CA ALA A 41 21.82 -19.03 16.45
C ALA A 41 21.96 -17.94 15.39
N ARG A 42 21.85 -18.30 14.11
CA ARG A 42 21.87 -17.36 12.98
C ARG A 42 20.73 -16.35 13.06
N LEU A 43 19.50 -16.80 13.27
CA LEU A 43 18.33 -15.92 13.39
C LEU A 43 18.45 -14.95 14.57
N ARG A 44 19.03 -15.38 15.69
CA ARG A 44 19.30 -14.50 16.84
C ARG A 44 20.35 -13.45 16.52
N GLU A 45 21.32 -13.75 15.68
CA GLU A 45 22.32 -12.79 15.24
C GLU A 45 21.73 -11.78 14.25
N GLU A 46 20.97 -12.25 13.27
CA GLU A 46 20.21 -11.40 12.34
C GLU A 46 19.25 -10.45 13.09
N LEU A 47 18.53 -10.94 14.11
CA LEU A 47 17.66 -10.11 14.95
C LEU A 47 18.45 -9.06 15.76
N ARG A 48 19.68 -9.35 16.18
CA ARG A 48 20.52 -8.37 16.89
C ARG A 48 20.99 -7.28 15.94
N GLU A 49 21.44 -7.65 14.75
CA GLU A 49 21.90 -6.68 13.74
C GLU A 49 20.72 -5.78 13.29
N LEU A 50 19.55 -6.38 12.99
CA LEU A 50 18.38 -5.61 12.58
C LEU A 50 17.91 -4.64 13.68
N ARG A 51 18.00 -5.01 14.95
CA ARG A 51 17.71 -4.10 16.07
C ARG A 51 18.69 -2.94 16.15
N LYS A 52 19.98 -3.18 15.89
CA LYS A 52 20.98 -2.10 15.85
C LYS A 52 20.70 -1.15 14.69
N GLU A 53 20.41 -1.67 13.51
CA GLU A 53 20.05 -0.86 12.34
C GLU A 53 18.81 -0.01 12.61
N TYR A 54 17.77 -0.59 13.22
CA TYR A 54 16.56 0.13 13.59
C TYR A 54 16.83 1.28 14.56
N GLU A 55 17.62 1.04 15.62
CA GLU A 55 17.99 2.11 16.57
C GLU A 55 18.85 3.19 15.90
N GLN A 56 19.76 2.84 14.99
CA GLN A 56 20.54 3.80 14.21
C GLN A 56 19.64 4.68 13.33
N GLN A 57 18.66 4.09 12.64
CA GLN A 57 17.70 4.83 11.83
C GLN A 57 16.85 5.77 12.68
N ARG A 58 16.41 5.32 13.86
CA ARG A 58 15.62 6.14 14.80
C ARG A 58 16.41 7.36 15.29
N LEU A 59 17.70 7.18 15.59
CA LEU A 59 18.59 8.29 15.93
C LEU A 59 18.74 9.27 14.76
N ARG A 60 18.91 8.75 13.53
CA ARG A 60 19.02 9.59 12.34
C ARG A 60 17.77 10.42 12.06
N ILE A 61 16.59 9.84 12.24
CA ILE A 61 15.30 10.57 12.11
C ILE A 61 15.24 11.69 13.16
N THR A 62 15.58 11.38 14.41
CA THR A 62 15.58 12.38 15.50
C THR A 62 16.54 13.55 15.21
N GLU A 63 17.69 13.26 14.60
CA GLU A 63 18.66 14.27 14.17
C GLU A 63 18.10 15.16 13.03
N LEU A 64 17.53 14.54 11.99
CA LEU A 64 16.93 15.25 10.85
C LEU A 64 15.75 16.12 11.28
N GLU A 65 14.92 15.65 12.22
CA GLU A 65 13.82 16.43 12.78
C GLU A 65 14.32 17.68 13.52
N ARG A 66 15.42 17.57 14.27
CA ARG A 66 16.06 18.72 14.92
C ARG A 66 16.62 19.71 13.91
N GLU A 67 17.25 19.22 12.85
CA GLU A 67 17.77 20.06 11.77
C GLU A 67 16.64 20.80 11.04
N ALA A 68 15.56 20.10 10.69
CA ALA A 68 14.38 20.70 10.08
C ALA A 68 13.72 21.77 10.98
N ALA A 69 13.64 21.51 12.29
CA ALA A 69 13.13 22.48 13.25
C ALA A 69 14.02 23.74 13.32
N ARG A 70 15.35 23.57 13.27
CA ARG A 70 16.31 24.68 13.22
C ARG A 70 16.20 25.50 11.94
N LEU A 71 16.13 24.86 10.77
CA LEU A 71 15.98 25.58 9.50
C LEU A 71 14.67 26.37 9.44
N ARG A 72 13.59 25.81 9.99
CA ARG A 72 12.30 26.53 10.10
C ARG A 72 12.40 27.76 11.00
N SER A 73 13.11 27.69 12.12
CA SER A 73 13.30 28.86 12.99
C SER A 73 14.21 29.92 12.35
N GLU A 74 15.26 29.51 11.64
CA GLU A 74 16.12 30.42 10.86
C GLU A 74 15.35 31.15 9.75
N LEU A 75 14.46 30.46 9.04
CA LEU A 75 13.59 31.07 8.04
C LEU A 75 12.58 32.04 8.65
N ALA A 76 11.99 31.70 9.80
CA ALA A 76 11.05 32.57 10.50
C ALA A 76 11.72 33.82 11.09
N ALA A 77 13.01 33.73 11.45
CA ALA A 77 13.79 34.85 11.98
C ALA A 77 14.33 35.80 10.89
N ARG A 78 14.23 35.42 9.60
CA ARG A 78 14.70 36.26 8.49
C ARG A 78 13.65 37.32 8.15
N PRO A 79 13.93 38.62 8.32
CA PRO A 79 12.97 39.68 8.00
C PRO A 79 12.67 39.71 6.50
N ALA A 80 11.38 39.81 6.16
CA ALA A 80 10.90 39.90 4.79
C ALA A 80 11.48 41.15 4.11
N SER A 81 12.47 40.97 3.23
CA SER A 81 12.88 42.03 2.31
C SER A 81 11.83 42.14 1.21
N THR A 82 10.90 43.07 1.36
CA THR A 82 9.91 43.48 0.37
C THR A 82 10.62 43.92 -0.92
N GLY A 83 10.64 43.02 -1.91
CA GLY A 83 11.02 43.30 -3.29
C GLY A 83 9.78 43.70 -4.10
N SER A 84 9.83 44.92 -4.60
CA SER A 84 8.81 45.67 -5.33
C SER A 84 8.62 45.22 -6.79
N GLY A 85 7.40 45.35 -7.31
CA GLY A 85 7.16 45.87 -8.66
C GLY A 85 6.64 44.90 -9.72
N ALA A 86 5.35 45.00 -10.07
CA ALA A 86 4.86 44.62 -11.39
C ALA A 86 3.71 45.54 -11.83
N THR A 87 4.05 46.43 -12.76
CA THR A 87 3.19 47.39 -13.45
C THR A 87 2.26 46.68 -14.43
N THR A 88 0.96 46.98 -14.38
CA THR A 88 -0.06 46.51 -15.32
C THR A 88 -0.15 47.40 -16.56
N THR A 89 -0.03 46.82 -17.74
CA THR A 89 -0.37 47.44 -19.04
C THR A 89 -1.51 46.65 -19.70
N PRO A 90 -2.61 47.28 -20.18
CA PRO A 90 -3.72 46.58 -20.82
C PRO A 90 -3.73 46.75 -22.36
N GLY A 91 -4.02 45.67 -23.11
CA GLY A 91 -4.44 45.78 -24.52
C GLY A 91 -4.42 44.52 -25.41
N LYS A 92 -5.59 43.85 -25.53
CA LYS A 92 -6.16 43.05 -26.68
C LYS A 92 -5.39 41.84 -27.29
N PRO A 93 -6.04 40.91 -28.05
CA PRO A 93 -7.44 40.44 -28.08
C PRO A 93 -7.60 38.89 -28.04
N VAL A 94 -8.67 38.42 -27.38
CA VAL A 94 -9.39 37.12 -27.51
C VAL A 94 -8.60 35.92 -28.07
N GLU A 95 -7.82 35.28 -27.20
CA GLU A 95 -7.38 33.90 -27.35
C GLU A 95 -8.20 33.04 -26.37
N LYS A 96 -8.64 31.86 -26.83
CA LYS A 96 -9.50 30.91 -26.10
C LYS A 96 -9.11 30.83 -24.63
N LEU A 97 -10.03 31.26 -23.76
CA LEU A 97 -9.87 31.24 -22.31
C LEU A 97 -9.51 29.80 -21.86
N PRO A 98 -8.32 29.54 -21.29
CA PRO A 98 -8.12 28.31 -20.54
C PRO A 98 -9.10 28.34 -19.36
N GLU A 99 -9.87 27.27 -19.20
CA GLU A 99 -10.75 27.09 -18.05
C GLU A 99 -9.97 27.41 -16.76
N PRO A 100 -10.53 28.20 -15.83
CA PRO A 100 -9.79 28.62 -14.64
C PRO A 100 -9.31 27.38 -13.88
N PRO A 101 -8.05 27.39 -13.40
CA PRO A 101 -7.48 26.25 -12.72
C PRO A 101 -8.24 26.01 -11.40
N VAL A 102 -8.89 24.86 -11.31
CA VAL A 102 -9.72 24.45 -10.17
C VAL A 102 -8.81 24.08 -9.01
N SER A 103 -8.86 24.86 -7.92
CA SER A 103 -8.25 24.48 -6.64
C SER A 103 -8.92 23.20 -6.14
N ILE A 104 -8.12 22.21 -5.75
CA ILE A 104 -8.59 20.88 -5.35
C ILE A 104 -9.30 21.00 -3.99
N ASP A 105 -10.63 20.95 -4.01
CA ASP A 105 -11.44 20.89 -2.80
C ASP A 105 -11.42 19.46 -2.22
N GLU A 106 -10.75 19.27 -1.08
CA GLU A 106 -10.68 17.99 -0.39
C GLU A 106 -12.04 17.48 0.15
N SER A 107 -13.10 18.30 0.07
CA SER A 107 -14.47 17.84 0.33
C SER A 107 -14.98 16.87 -0.74
N VAL A 108 -14.40 16.89 -1.94
CA VAL A 108 -14.75 15.99 -3.04
C VAL A 108 -13.99 14.67 -2.87
N PRO A 109 -14.67 13.51 -2.84
CA PRO A 109 -14.03 12.20 -2.62
C PRO A 109 -12.89 11.89 -3.59
N ASP A 110 -12.97 12.37 -4.83
CA ASP A 110 -12.00 12.04 -5.89
C ASP A 110 -10.88 13.08 -6.03
N ALA A 111 -10.89 14.15 -5.23
CA ALA A 111 -9.99 15.30 -5.39
C ALA A 111 -8.53 14.94 -5.09
N SER A 112 -8.31 14.06 -4.12
CA SER A 112 -6.98 13.59 -3.75
C SER A 112 -7.02 12.11 -3.35
N PRO A 113 -5.88 11.39 -3.45
CA PRO A 113 -5.79 10.01 -2.97
C PRO A 113 -6.26 9.87 -1.51
N ARG A 114 -5.95 10.88 -0.68
CA ARG A 114 -6.36 10.88 0.73
C ARG A 114 -7.86 11.03 0.91
N ALA A 115 -8.48 11.99 0.21
CA ALA A 115 -9.93 12.19 0.26
C ALA A 115 -10.66 10.91 -0.18
N LEU A 116 -10.12 10.24 -1.19
CA LEU A 116 -10.62 8.97 -1.69
C LEU A 116 -10.49 7.87 -0.62
N PHE A 117 -9.31 7.67 -0.03
CA PHE A 117 -9.14 6.67 1.03
C PHE A 117 -10.01 6.96 2.25
N ALA A 118 -10.17 8.23 2.62
CA ALA A 118 -11.06 8.65 3.69
C ALA A 118 -12.53 8.33 3.38
N ALA A 119 -12.98 8.62 2.15
CA ALA A 119 -14.32 8.28 1.68
C ALA A 119 -14.56 6.76 1.65
N LEU A 120 -13.57 5.98 1.18
CA LEU A 120 -13.62 4.51 1.21
C LEU A 120 -13.71 3.97 2.64
N ALA A 121 -12.91 4.49 3.56
CA ALA A 121 -12.93 4.09 4.97
C ALA A 121 -14.24 4.51 5.67
N ALA A 122 -14.83 5.65 5.30
CA ALA A 122 -16.14 6.07 5.78
C ALA A 122 -17.24 5.11 5.27
N SER A 123 -17.28 4.86 3.96
CA SER A 123 -18.22 3.92 3.33
C SER A 123 -18.13 2.51 3.92
N TYR A 124 -16.92 2.03 4.18
CA TYR A 124 -16.69 0.74 4.85
C TYR A 124 -17.29 0.72 6.25
N ARG A 125 -16.99 1.72 7.09
CA ARG A 125 -17.51 1.79 8.46
C ARG A 125 -19.02 1.91 8.49
N GLU A 126 -19.61 2.68 7.58
CA GLU A 126 -21.06 2.81 7.46
C GLU A 126 -21.73 1.49 7.07
N THR A 127 -21.16 0.78 6.09
CA THR A 127 -21.79 -0.43 5.53
C THR A 127 -21.53 -1.68 6.38
N LEU A 128 -20.32 -1.80 6.95
CA LEU A 128 -19.84 -3.02 7.62
C LEU A 128 -19.56 -2.83 9.11
N GLY A 129 -19.50 -1.60 9.62
CA GLY A 129 -19.13 -1.33 11.02
C GLY A 129 -20.09 -1.90 12.06
N ALA A 130 -21.34 -2.15 11.68
CA ALA A 130 -22.33 -2.80 12.55
C ALA A 130 -22.36 -4.33 12.44
N THR A 131 -21.62 -4.94 11.50
CA THR A 131 -21.65 -6.38 11.25
C THR A 131 -20.44 -7.06 11.87
N GLU A 132 -20.67 -7.94 12.84
CA GLU A 132 -19.61 -8.74 13.45
C GLU A 132 -19.04 -9.74 12.44
N ILE A 133 -17.71 -9.91 12.42
CA ILE A 133 -16.99 -10.78 11.48
C ILE A 133 -17.34 -12.26 11.72
N GLY A 134 -17.77 -12.62 12.93
CA GLY A 134 -18.06 -13.99 13.36
C GLY A 134 -16.81 -14.89 13.42
N GLU A 135 -16.97 -16.08 13.99
CA GLU A 135 -15.89 -17.06 14.09
C GLU A 135 -15.55 -17.72 12.73
N PRO A 136 -14.33 -18.29 12.57
CA PRO A 136 -14.02 -19.14 11.42
C PRO A 136 -15.07 -20.23 11.19
N ASN A 137 -15.49 -20.43 9.93
CA ASN A 137 -16.52 -21.39 9.51
C ASN A 137 -17.94 -21.14 10.05
N SER A 138 -18.20 -20.01 10.71
CA SER A 138 -19.54 -19.65 11.17
C SER A 138 -20.45 -19.16 10.04
N ARG A 139 -21.77 -19.25 10.27
CA ARG A 139 -22.79 -18.66 9.38
C ARG A 139 -22.67 -17.13 9.32
N GLU A 140 -22.29 -16.51 10.43
CA GLU A 140 -22.07 -15.07 10.56
C GLU A 140 -20.92 -14.61 9.66
N ARG A 141 -19.78 -15.30 9.69
CA ARG A 141 -18.67 -15.01 8.79
C ARG A 141 -19.06 -15.14 7.32
N SER A 142 -19.87 -16.14 6.98
CA SER A 142 -20.40 -16.28 5.62
C SER A 142 -21.33 -15.14 5.22
N ALA A 143 -22.10 -14.58 6.16
CA ALA A 143 -22.93 -13.39 5.92
C ALA A 143 -22.07 -12.13 5.75
N TYR A 144 -21.10 -11.92 6.64
CA TYR A 144 -20.13 -10.83 6.58
C TYR A 144 -19.38 -10.82 5.23
N MET A 145 -18.83 -11.95 4.81
CA MET A 145 -18.10 -12.05 3.53
C MET A 145 -18.99 -11.72 2.31
N ARG A 146 -20.28 -12.09 2.34
CA ARG A 146 -21.23 -11.71 1.28
C ARG A 146 -21.50 -10.21 1.27
N GLN A 147 -21.59 -9.58 2.44
CA GLN A 147 -21.81 -8.14 2.55
C GLN A 147 -20.56 -7.36 2.12
N LEU A 148 -19.37 -7.83 2.51
CA LEU A 148 -18.09 -7.29 2.05
C LEU A 148 -17.98 -7.35 0.52
N GLU A 149 -18.34 -8.48 -0.09
CA GLU A 149 -18.31 -8.62 -1.54
C GLU A 149 -19.28 -7.65 -2.23
N ARG A 150 -20.50 -7.47 -1.69
CA ARG A 150 -21.47 -6.51 -2.22
C ARG A 150 -20.97 -5.08 -2.10
N TRP A 151 -20.42 -4.72 -0.94
CA TRP A 151 -19.81 -3.40 -0.71
C TRP A 151 -18.67 -3.15 -1.71
N ARG A 152 -17.76 -4.12 -1.89
CA ARG A 152 -16.68 -4.04 -2.87
C ARG A 152 -17.21 -3.79 -4.29
N GLN A 153 -18.26 -4.50 -4.70
CA GLN A 153 -18.89 -4.31 -6.01
C GLN A 153 -19.54 -2.93 -6.15
N GLN A 154 -20.16 -2.41 -5.09
CA GLN A 154 -20.74 -1.07 -5.07
C GLN A 154 -19.67 0.00 -5.22
N VAL A 155 -18.64 -0.04 -4.37
CA VAL A 155 -17.48 0.86 -4.42
C VAL A 155 -16.85 0.83 -5.82
N ARG A 156 -16.63 -0.35 -6.39
CA ARG A 156 -16.05 -0.47 -7.74
C ARG A 156 -16.91 0.17 -8.83
N ARG A 157 -18.24 0.21 -8.68
CA ARG A 157 -19.14 0.89 -9.63
C ARG A 157 -19.11 2.39 -9.46
N GLU A 158 -19.09 2.86 -8.21
CA GLU A 158 -19.08 4.27 -7.84
C GLU A 158 -17.75 4.93 -8.26
N PHE A 159 -16.62 4.34 -7.88
CA PHE A 159 -15.27 4.82 -8.18
C PHE A 159 -14.74 4.30 -9.53
N ARG A 160 -15.61 3.89 -10.45
CA ARG A 160 -15.21 3.45 -11.80
C ARG A 160 -14.73 4.60 -12.68
N GLN A 161 -14.95 5.84 -12.23
CA GLN A 161 -14.57 7.02 -12.98
C GLN A 161 -13.05 7.12 -13.09
N ARG A 162 -12.60 7.73 -14.18
CA ARG A 162 -11.18 7.93 -14.44
C ARG A 162 -10.71 9.09 -13.57
N ILE A 163 -9.89 8.81 -12.58
CA ILE A 163 -9.35 9.81 -11.66
C ILE A 163 -7.98 10.26 -12.17
N THR A 164 -7.76 11.57 -12.16
CA THR A 164 -6.51 12.20 -12.57
C THR A 164 -5.89 12.91 -11.38
N TRP A 165 -4.65 12.55 -11.03
CA TRP A 165 -3.90 13.18 -9.95
C TRP A 165 -2.59 13.75 -10.46
N HIS A 166 -2.31 14.98 -10.07
CA HIS A 166 -0.98 15.56 -10.20
C HIS A 166 -0.16 15.09 -9.01
N VAL A 167 0.97 14.46 -9.28
CA VAL A 167 1.84 13.87 -8.25
C VAL A 167 3.28 14.26 -8.46
N ARG A 168 4.01 14.37 -7.35
CA ARG A 168 5.46 14.51 -7.33
C ARG A 168 6.07 13.22 -6.82
N VAL A 169 7.01 12.67 -7.57
CA VAL A 169 7.77 11.50 -7.17
C VAL A 169 8.87 11.96 -6.22
N LEU A 170 8.89 11.36 -5.03
CA LEU A 170 9.87 11.67 -3.99
C LEU A 170 11.00 10.65 -4.00
N GLU A 171 10.65 9.37 -4.10
CA GLU A 171 11.62 8.28 -4.04
C GLU A 171 11.21 7.14 -4.98
N THR A 172 12.21 6.46 -5.53
CA THR A 172 12.03 5.25 -6.34
C THR A 172 12.88 4.13 -5.76
N VAL A 173 12.23 3.12 -5.20
CA VAL A 173 12.87 1.94 -4.61
C VAL A 173 12.65 0.74 -5.52
N ALA A 174 13.71 0.00 -5.84
CA ALA A 174 13.56 -1.24 -6.60
C ALA A 174 13.00 -2.34 -5.69
N ALA A 175 11.94 -3.02 -6.13
CA ALA A 175 11.40 -4.15 -5.37
C ALA A 175 12.37 -5.35 -5.44
N PRO A 176 12.40 -6.20 -4.39
CA PRO A 176 13.17 -7.44 -4.41
C PRO A 176 12.62 -8.36 -5.49
N GLY A 177 13.31 -8.43 -6.63
CA GLY A 177 12.85 -9.12 -7.84
C GLY A 177 13.12 -8.35 -9.14
N GLY A 178 13.36 -7.03 -9.05
CA GLY A 178 13.86 -6.21 -10.16
C GLY A 178 12.86 -5.92 -11.29
N GLU A 179 11.72 -6.59 -11.33
CA GLU A 179 10.66 -6.35 -12.33
C GLU A 179 9.70 -5.23 -11.91
N GLU A 180 9.51 -5.05 -10.60
CA GLU A 180 8.65 -4.04 -10.00
C GLU A 180 9.46 -2.97 -9.26
N TYR A 181 8.90 -1.76 -9.20
CA TYR A 181 9.45 -0.64 -8.45
C TYR A 181 8.37 -0.02 -7.59
N LEU A 182 8.76 0.35 -6.36
CA LEU A 182 7.92 1.08 -5.43
C LEU A 182 8.24 2.57 -5.56
N LEU A 183 7.28 3.33 -6.05
CA LEU A 183 7.33 4.79 -6.16
C LEU A 183 6.67 5.40 -4.93
N ARG A 184 7.44 6.15 -4.15
CA ARG A 184 6.89 6.99 -3.10
C ARG A 184 6.57 8.36 -3.68
N MET A 185 5.32 8.77 -3.58
CA MET A 185 4.81 9.98 -4.24
C MET A 185 3.94 10.79 -3.30
N VAL A 186 3.74 12.06 -3.64
CA VAL A 186 2.79 12.94 -2.96
C VAL A 186 1.89 13.58 -4.00
N ALA A 187 0.60 13.69 -3.72
CA ALA A 187 -0.30 14.45 -4.57
C ALA A 187 0.04 15.94 -4.42
N VAL A 188 -0.01 16.68 -5.51
CA VAL A 188 0.29 18.11 -5.53
C VAL A 188 -0.87 18.83 -6.17
N ASP A 189 -1.30 19.93 -5.56
CA ASP A 189 -2.24 20.84 -6.20
C ASP A 189 -1.53 21.51 -7.39
N PRO A 190 -1.99 21.30 -8.64
CA PRO A 190 -1.34 21.86 -9.82
C PRO A 190 -1.28 23.39 -9.83
N VAL A 191 -2.12 24.05 -9.02
CA VAL A 191 -2.22 25.52 -8.99
C VAL A 191 -1.26 26.11 -7.98
N THR A 192 -1.30 25.58 -6.75
CA THR A 192 -0.52 26.13 -5.64
C THR A 192 0.86 25.48 -5.52
N GLY A 193 1.07 24.33 -6.17
CA GLY A 193 2.25 23.50 -5.96
C GLY A 193 2.32 22.89 -4.56
N THR A 194 1.24 23.02 -3.77
CA THR A 194 1.17 22.56 -2.39
C THR A 194 0.98 21.06 -2.36
N GLU A 195 1.73 20.40 -1.49
CA GLU A 195 1.61 18.97 -1.26
C GLU A 195 0.29 18.67 -0.53
N LEU A 196 -0.53 17.83 -1.14
CA LEU A 196 -1.84 17.42 -0.64
C LEU A 196 -1.71 16.11 0.13
N GLY A 197 -1.48 16.25 1.44
CA GLY A 197 -1.54 15.14 2.38
C GLY A 197 -0.26 14.32 2.52
N ALA A 198 -0.40 13.10 3.02
CA ALA A 198 0.71 12.20 3.28
C ALA A 198 1.19 11.53 1.98
N HIS A 199 2.46 11.12 1.98
CA HIS A 199 3.03 10.34 0.89
C HIS A 199 2.33 8.98 0.78
N PHE A 200 2.21 8.48 -0.44
CA PHE A 200 1.68 7.16 -0.72
C PHE A 200 2.60 6.41 -1.68
N ASP A 201 2.54 5.09 -1.59
CA ASP A 201 3.39 4.20 -2.37
C ASP A 201 2.59 3.61 -3.53
N ALA A 202 3.20 3.59 -4.72
CA ALA A 202 2.65 2.99 -5.91
C ALA A 202 3.63 1.95 -6.47
N ILE A 203 3.15 0.73 -6.70
CA ILE A 203 3.93 -0.30 -7.37
C ILE A 203 3.75 -0.11 -8.88
N VAL A 204 4.87 -0.02 -9.59
CA VAL A 204 4.89 0.15 -11.05
C VAL A 204 5.87 -0.82 -11.71
N ASP A 205 5.55 -1.23 -12.92
CA ASP A 205 6.43 -2.05 -13.73
C ASP A 205 7.71 -1.31 -14.13
N SER A 206 8.78 -2.09 -14.31
CA SER A 206 10.06 -1.61 -14.85
C SER A 206 9.93 -0.83 -16.16
N VAL A 207 8.93 -1.14 -16.99
CA VAL A 207 8.64 -0.43 -18.25
C VAL A 207 8.23 1.02 -17.99
N ILE A 208 7.41 1.27 -16.96
CA ILE A 208 6.96 2.61 -16.59
C ILE A 208 8.14 3.42 -16.05
N ILE A 209 8.96 2.82 -15.19
CA ILE A 209 10.18 3.47 -14.67
C ILE A 209 11.15 3.83 -15.78
N LYS A 210 11.36 2.95 -16.77
CA LYS A 210 12.20 3.25 -17.93
C LYS A 210 11.68 4.47 -18.70
N ARG A 211 10.35 4.59 -18.85
CA ARG A 211 9.73 5.77 -19.48
C ARG A 211 9.92 7.03 -18.63
N LEU A 212 9.68 6.95 -17.33
CA LEU A 212 9.87 8.08 -16.40
C LEU A 212 11.30 8.62 -16.44
N ARG A 213 12.30 7.74 -16.36
CA ARG A 213 13.72 8.10 -16.50
C ARG A 213 14.06 8.70 -17.85
N ALA A 214 13.42 8.24 -18.92
CA ALA A 214 13.63 8.80 -20.27
C ALA A 214 13.09 10.23 -20.38
N TYR A 215 11.99 10.53 -19.71
CA TYR A 215 11.47 11.88 -19.63
C TYR A 215 12.37 12.77 -18.75
N GLU A 216 12.87 12.26 -17.62
CA GLU A 216 13.68 13.03 -16.65
C GLU A 216 15.00 13.53 -17.29
N ARG A 217 15.55 12.76 -18.23
CA ARG A 217 16.72 13.18 -19.03
C ARG A 217 16.47 14.40 -19.93
N ARG A 218 15.20 14.74 -20.20
CA ARG A 218 14.82 15.91 -21.02
C ARG A 218 14.59 17.18 -20.19
N GLY A 219 14.64 17.08 -18.87
CA GLY A 219 14.42 18.17 -17.93
C GLY A 219 13.87 17.64 -16.59
N PRO A 220 14.03 18.37 -15.49
CA PRO A 220 13.48 17.95 -14.19
C PRO A 220 11.96 17.82 -14.30
N ILE A 221 11.46 16.59 -14.10
CA ILE A 221 10.03 16.35 -14.00
C ILE A 221 9.68 16.47 -12.54
N SER A 222 9.34 17.68 -12.13
CA SER A 222 8.84 17.91 -10.78
C SER A 222 7.43 17.35 -10.58
N GLU A 223 6.67 17.15 -11.67
CA GLU A 223 5.25 16.80 -11.61
C GLU A 223 4.85 15.82 -12.71
N LEU A 224 4.14 14.77 -12.31
CA LEU A 224 3.57 13.75 -13.17
C LEU A 224 2.06 13.76 -13.04
N VAL A 225 1.37 13.49 -14.15
CA VAL A 225 -0.08 13.27 -14.13
C VAL A 225 -0.32 11.77 -14.13
N LEU A 226 -0.83 11.26 -13.02
CA LEU A 226 -1.35 9.91 -12.93
C LEU A 226 -2.80 9.91 -13.33
N THR A 227 -3.16 8.98 -14.21
CA THR A 227 -4.55 8.77 -14.56
C THR A 227 -4.88 7.30 -14.46
N GLY A 228 -5.90 6.96 -13.67
CA GLY A 228 -6.23 5.57 -13.38
C GLY A 228 -7.66 5.37 -12.94
N VAL A 229 -7.96 4.12 -12.60
CA VAL A 229 -9.20 3.71 -11.95
C VAL A 229 -8.81 3.05 -10.64
N VAL A 230 -9.53 3.39 -9.58
CA VAL A 230 -9.28 2.83 -8.26
C VAL A 230 -9.91 1.44 -8.19
N VAL A 231 -9.08 0.45 -7.86
CA VAL A 231 -9.53 -0.91 -7.62
C VAL A 231 -9.24 -1.22 -6.16
N PRO A 232 -10.26 -1.32 -5.28
CA PRO A 232 -10.07 -1.79 -3.93
C PRO A 232 -9.66 -3.26 -3.98
N ASN A 233 -8.50 -3.60 -3.42
CA ASN A 233 -8.03 -4.96 -3.23
C ASN A 233 -8.38 -5.49 -1.85
#